data_AF-A0A0F9F0R1-F1
#
_entry.id   AF-A0A0F9F0R1-F1
#
_cell.length_a   1.000
_cell.length_b   1.000
_cell.length_c   1.000
_cell.angle_alpha   90.00
_cell.angle_beta   90.00
_cell.angle_gamma   90.00
#
_symmetry.space_group_name_H-M   'P 1'
#
loop_
_entity.id
_entity.type
_entity.pdbx_description
1 polymer ?
#
loop_
_entity_poly.entity_id
_entity_poly.type
_entity_poly.pdbx_seq_one_letter_code
_entity_poly.pdbx_strand_id
1 'polypeptide(L)' 'MPIHVICRTNLDAFARETWPKEMACRPVVGDMVESAAGKVLRVIGITHSYGEVMGSVGHMVTRPLLKVELNQRLYRP' A
#
# COMPACT_ATOMS: atom_id res chain seq x y z
N MET A 1 6.52 12.88 -8.83
CA MET A 1 6.12 11.55 -9.35
C MET A 1 5.47 10.78 -8.22
N PRO A 2 4.31 10.15 -8.44
CA PRO A 2 3.69 9.30 -7.44
C PRO A 2 4.57 8.07 -7.14
N ILE A 3 4.52 7.59 -5.90
CA ILE A 3 5.19 6.37 -5.47
C ILE A 3 4.21 5.22 -5.61
N HIS A 4 4.54 4.21 -6.40
CA HIS A 4 3.73 3.01 -6.52
C HIS A 4 3.78 2.21 -5.22
N VAL A 5 2.61 1.77 -4.75
CA VAL A 5 2.48 1.00 -3.52
C VAL A 5 1.58 -0.21 -3.71
N ILE A 6 1.84 -1.26 -2.94
CA ILE A 6 0.96 -2.42 -2.76
C ILE A 6 0.61 -2.49 -1.29
N CYS A 7 -0.58 -1.99 -0.96
CA CYS A 7 -1.13 -2.08 0.38
C CYS A 7 -1.65 -3.49 0.66
N ARG A 8 -1.32 -4.06 1.82
CA ARG A 8 -1.78 -5.39 2.27
C ARG A 8 -2.20 -5.32 3.73
N THR A 9 -3.23 -6.09 4.07
CA THR A 9 -3.66 -6.28 5.46
C THR A 9 -4.09 -7.74 5.64
N ASN A 10 -3.92 -8.27 6.84
CA ASN A 10 -4.37 -9.60 7.24
C ASN A 10 -5.71 -9.57 8.02
N LEU A 11 -6.41 -8.42 7.99
CA LEU A 11 -7.69 -8.25 8.67
C LEU A 11 -8.85 -8.61 7.74
N ASP A 12 -9.55 -9.72 8.03
CA ASP A 12 -10.64 -10.24 7.18
C ASP A 12 -11.77 -9.23 6.94
N ALA A 13 -12.06 -8.39 7.94
CA ALA A 13 -13.05 -7.30 7.84
C ALA A 13 -12.72 -6.25 6.75
N PHE A 14 -11.50 -6.29 6.21
CA PHE A 14 -10.97 -5.39 5.19
C PHE A 14 -10.61 -6.13 3.89
N ALA A 15 -10.91 -7.43 3.75
CA ALA A 15 -10.56 -8.21 2.57
C ALA A 15 -11.20 -7.70 1.27
N ARG A 16 -12.32 -6.97 1.38
CA ARG A 16 -13.05 -6.35 0.25
C ARG A 16 -12.68 -4.89 0.01
N GLU A 17 -11.78 -4.32 0.81
CA GLU A 17 -11.38 -2.93 0.68
C GLU A 17 -10.43 -2.73 -0.49
N THR A 18 -10.62 -1.64 -1.22
CA THR A 18 -9.66 -1.20 -2.23
C THR A 18 -8.75 -0.15 -1.61
N TRP A 19 -7.47 -0.48 -1.51
CA TRP A 19 -6.45 0.39 -0.97
C TRP A 19 -5.76 1.21 -2.07
N PRO A 20 -5.15 2.36 -1.73
CA PRO A 20 -4.36 3.14 -2.67
C PRO A 20 -3.26 2.30 -3.32
N LYS A 21 -3.06 2.52 -4.62
CA LYS A 21 -1.99 1.91 -5.43
C LYS A 21 -0.84 2.88 -5.69
N GLU A 22 -1.06 4.16 -5.35
CA GLU A 22 -0.10 5.24 -5.51
C GLU A 22 -0.20 6.18 -4.31
N MET A 23 0.92 6.78 -3.93
CA MET A 23 1.01 7.79 -2.88
C MET A 23 1.78 9.01 -3.38
N ALA A 24 1.31 10.19 -3.02
CA ALA A 24 1.95 11.46 -3.42
C ALA A 24 3.29 11.69 -2.69
N CYS A 25 3.43 11.12 -1.49
CA CYS A 25 4.61 11.23 -0.65
C CYS A 25 5.06 9.85 -0.15
N ARG A 26 6.29 9.78 0.37
CA ARG A 26 6.85 8.56 0.94
C ARG A 26 6.06 8.18 2.20
N PRO A 27 5.40 7.01 2.24
CA PRO A 27 4.76 6.55 3.47
C PRO A 27 5.81 6.26 4.55
N VAL A 28 5.41 6.43 5.80
CA VAL A 28 6.19 6.13 7.00
C VAL A 28 5.36 5.23 7.91
N VAL A 29 6.04 4.36 8.68
CA VAL A 29 5.38 3.56 9.72
C VAL A 29 4.69 4.51 10.70
N GLY A 30 3.41 4.27 10.96
CA GLY A 30 2.56 5.14 11.76
C GLY A 30 1.61 6.03 10.96
N ASP A 31 1.84 6.20 9.66
CA ASP A 31 0.93 6.95 8.78
C ASP A 31 -0.44 6.26 8.69
N MET A 32 -1.47 7.05 8.41
CA MET A 32 -2.82 6.58 8.20
C MET A 32 -3.10 6.47 6.69
N VAL A 33 -3.72 5.36 6.29
CA VAL A 33 -4.11 5.09 4.91
C VAL A 33 -5.60 4.84 4.88
N GLU A 34 -6.29 5.57 4.04
CA GLU A 34 -7.73 5.46 3.82
C GLU A 34 -8.01 4.58 2.59
N SER A 35 -8.99 3.69 2.69
CA SER A 35 -9.51 2.89 1.59
C SER A 35 -10.46 3.72 0.72
N ALA A 36 -10.78 3.22 -0.48
CA ALA A 36 -11.78 3.86 -1.35
C ALA A 36 -13.19 3.94 -0.72
N ALA A 37 -13.48 3.13 0.31
CA ALA A 37 -14.75 3.16 1.04
C ALA A 37 -14.67 3.99 2.35
N GLY A 38 -13.57 4.70 2.59
CA GLY A 38 -13.38 5.57 3.76
C GLY A 38 -12.90 4.86 5.02
N LYS A 39 -12.53 3.57 4.94
CA LYS A 39 -11.96 2.86 6.11
C LYS A 39 -10.49 3.21 6.27
N VAL A 40 -10.07 3.45 7.51
CA VAL A 40 -8.70 3.88 7.82
C VAL A 40 -7.94 2.76 8.53
N LEU A 41 -6.73 2.46 8.04
CA LEU A 41 -5.75 1.61 8.72
C LEU A 41 -4.41 2.35 8.85
N ARG A 42 -3.56 1.87 9.76
CA ARG A 42 -2.23 2.42 10.00
C ARG A 42 -1.17 1.59 9.28
N VAL A 43 -0.17 2.26 8.73
CA VAL A 43 1.04 1.60 8.21
C VAL A 43 1.84 1.03 9.38
N ILE A 44 2.05 -0.28 9.37
CA ILE A 44 2.85 -1.01 10.37
C ILE A 44 4.18 -1.52 9.82
N GLY A 45 4.33 -1.59 8.50
CA GLY A 45 5.53 -2.10 7.85
C GLY A 45 5.65 -1.57 6.43
N ILE A 46 6.89 -1.32 5.99
CA ILE A 46 7.20 -0.86 4.65
C ILE A 46 8.39 -1.67 4.13
N THR A 47 8.22 -2.30 2.97
CA THR A 47 9.28 -3.06 2.31
C THR A 47 9.49 -2.53 0.90
N HIS A 48 10.73 -2.16 0.56
CA HIS A 48 11.10 -1.82 -0.81
C HIS A 48 11.06 -3.06 -1.70
N SER A 49 10.46 -2.95 -2.87
CA SER A 49 10.33 -4.07 -3.79
C SER A 49 10.28 -3.60 -5.24
N TYR A 50 10.16 -4.56 -6.13
CA TYR A 50 9.89 -4.35 -7.54
C TYR A 50 8.61 -5.11 -7.89
N GLY A 51 7.78 -4.54 -8.76
CA GLY A 51 6.58 -5.21 -9.25
C GLY A 51 6.33 -4.91 -10.71
N GLU A 52 5.58 -5.79 -11.35
CA GLU A 52 5.18 -5.65 -12.74
C GLU A 52 3.96 -4.74 -12.83
N VAL A 53 4.06 -3.74 -13.69
CA VAL A 53 2.98 -2.81 -13.99
C VAL A 53 2.77 -2.82 -15.50
N MET A 54 1.52 -2.79 -15.94
CA MET A 54 1.21 -2.73 -17.37
C MET A 54 1.67 -1.38 -17.94
N GLY A 55 2.63 -1.42 -18.85
CA GLY A 55 3.13 -0.23 -19.54
C GLY A 55 2.16 0.26 -20.61
N SER A 56 2.44 1.46 -21.13
CA SER A 56 1.60 2.15 -22.12
C SER A 56 1.38 1.38 -23.42
N VAL A 57 2.27 0.43 -23.73
CA VAL A 57 2.29 -0.35 -24.97
C VAL A 57 1.88 -1.81 -24.72
N GLY A 58 1.21 -2.09 -23.59
CA GLY A 58 0.73 -3.44 -23.27
C GLY A 58 1.83 -4.42 -22.80
N HIS A 59 3.09 -3.99 -22.73
CA HIS A 59 4.18 -4.77 -22.15
C HIS A 59 4.19 -4.64 -20.62
N MET A 60 4.47 -5.74 -19.92
CA MET A 60 4.75 -5.68 -18.48
C MET A 60 6.11 -5.02 -18.25
N VAL A 61 6.13 -4.00 -17.39
CA VAL A 61 7.35 -3.27 -17.02
C VAL A 61 7.56 -3.44 -15.53
N THR A 62 8.74 -3.91 -15.15
CA THR A 62 9.17 -3.95 -13.75
C THR A 62 9.46 -2.53 -13.26
N ARG A 63 8.77 -2.09 -12.21
CA ARG A 63 8.97 -0.77 -11.60
C ARG A 63 9.23 -0.90 -10.10
N PRO A 64 10.02 0.03 -9.51
CA PRO A 64 10.17 0.11 -8.07
C PRO A 64 8.82 0.44 -7.42
N LEU A 65 8.51 -0.22 -6.31
CA LEU A 65 7.32 0.03 -5.51
C LEU A 65 7.56 -0.24 -4.03
N LEU A 66 6.65 0.21 -3.17
CA LEU A 66 6.65 -0.13 -1.76
C LEU A 66 5.53 -1.12 -1.44
N LYS A 67 5.84 -2.21 -0.76
CA LYS A 67 4.84 -3.05 -0.10
C LYS A 67 4.54 -2.41 1.26
N VAL A 68 3.29 -2.04 1.47
CA VAL A 68 2.83 -1.31 2.66
C VAL A 68 1.91 -2.25 3.45
N GLU A 69 2.30 -2.58 4.67
CA GLU A 69 1.50 -3.41 5.57
C GLU A 69 0.61 -2.53 6.44
N LEU A 70 -0.69 -2.85 6.46
CA LEU A 70 -1.73 -2.06 7.11
C LEU A 70 -2.40 -2.86 8.23
N ASN A 71 -2.61 -2.23 9.39
CA ASN A 71 -3.28 -2.84 10.53
C ASN A 71 -4.00 -1.80 11.41
N GLN A 72 -4.85 -2.26 12.33
CA GLN A 72 -5.61 -1.42 13.26
C GLN A 72 -4.80 -0.98 14.49
N ARG A 73 -3.68 -1.63 14.81
CA ARG A 73 -2.94 -1.42 16.08
C ARG A 73 -1.49 -0.98 15.90
N LEU A 74 -1.06 -0.07 16.80
CA LEU A 74 0.32 0.03 17.26
C LEU A 74 0.66 -1.30 17.96
N TYR A 75 1.64 -2.06 17.47
CA TYR A 75 2.30 -3.04 18.32
C TYR A 75 2.80 -2.27 19.55
N ARG A 76 2.24 -2.56 20.73
CA ARG A 76 2.96 -2.30 21.98
C ARG A 76 4.08 -3.36 22.04
N PRO A 77 5.29 -2.97 22.44
CA PRO A 77 6.47 -3.83 22.43
C PRO A 77 6.28 -5.08 23.29
#